data_AF-A0A8C8BEC0-F1
#
_entry.id   AF-A0A8C8BEC0-F1
#
_cell.length_a   1.000
_cell.length_b   1.000
_cell.length_c   1.000
_cell.angle_alpha   90.00
_cell.angle_beta   90.00
_cell.angle_gamma   90.00
#
_symmetry.space_group_name_H-M   'P 1'
#
loop_
_entity.id
_entity.type
_entity.pdbx_description
1 polymer ?
#
loop_
_entity_poly.entity_id
_entity_poly.type
_entity_poly.pdbx_seq_one_letter_code
_entity_poly.pdbx_strand_id
1 'polypeptide(L)'
;QEEDEEIDVVTLAENDKRRTHNVLERQRRNELKLSFFALRDQIPEVANNEKAPKVVILKKATEYVLSIQSDEHRLIAEKEQLRRRREQLKHKLEKEFSFSLPTSINSSGCTNVCLGHSHISAESKAEVLYFYPSVWALHSLQIVYNCIFGA
;
A
#
# COMPACT_ATOMS: atom_id res chain seq x y z
N GLN A 1 4.96 50.96 -53.76
CA GLN A 1 5.18 49.54 -53.43
C GLN A 1 6.30 49.52 -52.42
N GLU A 2 5.96 49.52 -51.14
CA GLU A 2 6.83 49.28 -49.95
C GLU A 2 5.97 49.66 -48.72
N GLU A 3 4.84 48.98 -48.55
CA GLU A 3 4.02 49.04 -47.33
C GLU A 3 3.54 47.62 -47.02
N ASP A 4 4.48 46.72 -46.80
CA ASP A 4 4.20 45.40 -46.22
C ASP A 4 5.46 44.97 -45.47
N GLU A 5 5.27 44.45 -44.24
CA GLU A 5 6.27 43.92 -43.29
C GLU A 5 6.84 44.86 -42.20
N GLU A 6 5.97 45.47 -41.39
CA GLU A 6 6.28 45.61 -39.95
C GLU A 6 5.35 44.67 -39.17
N ILE A 7 5.80 43.42 -38.97
CA ILE A 7 5.13 42.50 -38.05
C ILE A 7 5.34 43.05 -36.64
N ASP A 8 4.29 43.59 -36.03
CA ASP A 8 4.32 44.14 -34.67
C ASP A 8 4.89 43.10 -33.68
N VAL A 9 6.12 43.33 -33.22
CA VAL A 9 6.91 42.44 -32.35
C VAL A 9 6.15 42.06 -31.08
N VAL A 10 5.23 42.93 -30.63
CA VAL A 10 4.36 42.70 -29.47
C VAL A 10 3.37 41.55 -29.73
N THR A 11 2.84 41.44 -30.95
CA THR A 11 1.90 40.37 -31.33
C THR A 11 2.61 39.02 -31.51
N LEU A 12 3.87 39.02 -31.94
CA LEU A 12 4.69 37.81 -32.03
C LEU A 12 4.99 37.23 -30.64
N ALA A 13 5.43 38.08 -29.70
CA ALA A 13 5.70 37.65 -28.32
C ALA A 13 4.43 37.12 -27.62
N GLU A 14 3.26 37.71 -27.87
CA GLU A 14 1.98 37.22 -27.35
C GLU A 14 1.57 35.90 -28.00
N ASN A 15 1.80 35.74 -29.30
CA ASN A 15 1.60 34.47 -29.99
C ASN A 15 2.51 33.36 -29.46
N ASP A 16 3.76 33.66 -29.13
CA ASP A 16 4.70 32.71 -28.56
C ASP A 16 4.32 32.30 -27.13
N LYS A 17 3.82 33.23 -26.31
CA LYS A 17 3.25 32.91 -24.99
C LYS A 17 2.04 31.99 -25.13
N ARG A 18 1.11 32.30 -26.04
CA ARG A 18 -0.07 31.47 -26.31
C ARG A 18 0.31 30.08 -26.82
N ARG A 19 1.31 30.00 -27.70
CA ARG A 19 1.85 28.72 -28.20
C ARG A 19 2.44 27.90 -27.07
N THR A 20 3.27 28.52 -26.23
CA THR A 20 3.91 27.88 -25.08
C THR A 20 2.87 27.36 -24.09
N HIS A 21 1.90 28.20 -23.72
CA HIS A 21 0.77 27.82 -22.87
C HIS A 21 0.02 26.59 -23.43
N ASN A 22 -0.28 26.55 -24.72
CA ASN A 22 -0.97 25.42 -25.35
C ASN A 22 -0.15 24.12 -25.32
N VAL A 23 1.17 24.21 -25.46
CA VAL A 23 2.07 23.04 -25.33
C VAL A 23 2.04 22.52 -23.90
N LEU A 24 2.22 23.40 -22.92
CA LEU A 24 2.23 23.03 -21.50
C LEU A 24 0.90 22.43 -21.06
N GLU A 25 -0.23 23.01 -21.47
CA GLU A 25 -1.55 22.47 -21.12
C GLU A 25 -1.82 21.12 -21.80
N ARG A 26 -1.32 20.90 -23.03
CA ARG A 26 -1.40 19.58 -23.66
C ARG A 26 -0.57 18.54 -22.90
N GLN A 27 0.63 18.91 -22.47
CA GLN A 27 1.47 18.04 -21.65
C GLN A 27 0.77 17.68 -20.33
N ARG A 28 0.25 18.67 -19.61
CA ARG A 28 -0.51 18.45 -18.37
C ARG A 28 -1.70 17.49 -18.57
N ARG A 29 -2.45 17.64 -19.66
CA ARG A 29 -3.57 16.74 -19.99
C ARG A 29 -3.11 15.31 -20.28
N ASN A 30 -1.96 15.14 -20.94
CA ASN A 30 -1.39 13.83 -21.21
C ASN A 30 -0.92 13.17 -19.91
N GLU A 31 -0.22 13.89 -19.05
CA GLU A 31 0.20 13.40 -17.73
C GLU A 31 -1.02 12.98 -16.90
N LEU A 32 -2.05 13.82 -16.83
CA LEU A 32 -3.30 13.48 -16.14
C LEU A 32 -3.97 12.22 -16.74
N LYS A 33 -3.98 12.07 -18.07
CA LYS A 33 -4.51 10.87 -18.73
C LYS A 33 -3.73 9.62 -18.32
N LEU A 34 -2.39 9.70 -18.26
CA LEU A 34 -1.55 8.60 -17.80
C LEU A 34 -1.82 8.25 -16.33
N SER A 35 -2.00 9.24 -15.44
CA SER A 35 -2.39 9.01 -14.05
C SER A 35 -3.73 8.28 -13.94
N PHE A 36 -4.73 8.60 -14.78
CA PHE A 36 -6.00 7.88 -14.80
C PHE A 36 -5.86 6.42 -15.26
N PHE A 37 -4.96 6.14 -16.21
CA PHE A 37 -4.69 4.76 -16.64
C PHE A 37 -3.97 3.96 -15.55
N ALA A 38 -2.95 4.55 -14.94
CA ALA A 38 -2.27 3.94 -13.80
C ALA A 38 -3.24 3.63 -12.67
N LEU A 39 -4.17 4.55 -12.35
CA LEU A 39 -5.21 4.32 -11.35
C LEU A 39 -6.17 3.20 -11.75
N ARG A 40 -6.66 3.20 -13.00
CA ARG A 40 -7.55 2.14 -13.52
C ARG A 40 -6.93 0.76 -13.35
N ASP A 41 -5.65 0.63 -13.68
CA ASP A 41 -4.95 -0.65 -13.66
C ASP A 41 -4.80 -1.24 -12.24
N GLN A 42 -4.91 -0.41 -11.20
CA GLN A 42 -4.93 -0.87 -9.80
C GLN A 42 -6.30 -1.37 -9.32
N ILE A 43 -7.37 -1.16 -10.09
CA ILE A 43 -8.75 -1.45 -9.68
C ILE A 43 -9.22 -2.71 -10.41
N PRO A 44 -9.37 -3.86 -9.73
CA PRO A 44 -9.67 -5.14 -10.38
C PRO A 44 -10.89 -5.12 -11.30
N GLU A 45 -11.95 -4.41 -10.92
CA GLU A 45 -13.20 -4.35 -11.69
C GLU A 45 -13.07 -3.62 -13.03
N VAL A 46 -12.15 -2.66 -13.14
CA VAL A 46 -12.00 -1.81 -14.34
C VAL A 46 -10.65 -1.92 -15.04
N ALA A 47 -9.70 -2.69 -14.49
CA ALA A 47 -8.35 -2.85 -15.04
C ALA A 47 -8.36 -3.29 -16.52
N ASN A 48 -9.26 -4.21 -16.88
CA ASN A 48 -9.37 -4.73 -18.26
C ASN A 48 -10.26 -3.87 -19.17
N ASN A 49 -10.86 -2.78 -18.68
CA ASN A 49 -11.70 -1.90 -19.46
C ASN A 49 -10.93 -0.65 -19.87
N GLU A 50 -10.24 -0.72 -21.01
CA GLU A 50 -9.41 0.38 -21.49
C GLU A 50 -10.17 1.70 -21.70
N LYS A 51 -11.47 1.60 -21.99
CA LYS A 51 -12.36 2.72 -22.29
C LYS A 51 -13.21 3.15 -21.08
N ALA A 52 -12.84 2.71 -19.86
CA ALA A 52 -13.55 3.10 -18.64
C ALA A 52 -13.63 4.64 -18.51
N PRO A 53 -14.83 5.21 -18.32
CA PRO A 53 -14.98 6.66 -18.13
C PRO A 53 -14.26 7.14 -16.86
N LYS A 54 -13.71 8.36 -16.87
CA LYS A 54 -13.01 8.96 -15.71
C LYS A 54 -13.82 8.89 -14.43
N VAL A 55 -15.10 9.23 -14.49
CA VAL A 55 -16.00 9.20 -13.32
C VAL A 55 -16.19 7.78 -12.77
N VAL A 56 -16.17 6.77 -13.63
CA VAL A 56 -16.27 5.36 -13.22
C VAL A 56 -14.98 4.93 -12.54
N ILE A 57 -13.81 5.26 -13.11
CA ILE A 57 -12.52 4.97 -12.48
C ILE A 57 -12.47 5.56 -11.06
N LEU A 58 -12.87 6.82 -10.88
CA LEU A 58 -12.87 7.46 -9.55
C LEU A 58 -13.83 6.76 -8.57
N LYS A 59 -15.07 6.50 -8.98
CA LYS A 59 -16.06 5.81 -8.13
C LYS A 59 -15.57 4.43 -7.71
N LYS A 60 -15.06 3.65 -8.66
CA LYS A 60 -14.54 2.30 -8.42
C LYS A 60 -13.25 2.31 -7.59
N ALA A 61 -12.40 3.32 -7.73
CA ALA A 61 -11.25 3.50 -6.85
C ALA A 61 -11.69 3.70 -5.39
N THR A 62 -12.68 4.57 -5.16
CA THR A 62 -13.20 4.83 -3.81
C THR A 62 -13.85 3.58 -3.22
N GLU A 63 -14.71 2.89 -3.97
CA GLU A 63 -15.31 1.62 -3.54
C GLU A 63 -14.25 0.58 -3.18
N TYR A 64 -13.19 0.46 -4.00
CA TYR A 64 -12.12 -0.51 -3.78
C TYR A 64 -11.25 -0.21 -2.57
N VAL A 65 -10.93 1.06 -2.31
CA VAL A 65 -10.21 1.46 -1.08
C VAL A 65 -11.02 1.10 0.16
N LEU A 66 -12.33 1.38 0.15
CA LEU A 66 -13.21 1.06 1.27
C LEU A 66 -13.31 -0.46 1.50
N SER A 67 -13.40 -1.25 0.43
CA SER A 67 -13.43 -2.71 0.55
C SER A 67 -12.12 -3.27 1.13
N ILE A 68 -10.96 -2.79 0.65
CA ILE A 68 -9.66 -3.21 1.17
C ILE A 68 -9.53 -2.87 2.65
N GLN A 69 -9.94 -1.68 3.08
CA GLN A 69 -9.88 -1.28 4.48
C GLN A 69 -10.76 -2.18 5.37
N SER A 70 -11.97 -2.52 4.90
CA SER A 70 -12.84 -3.46 5.60
C SER A 70 -12.22 -4.85 5.70
N ASP A 71 -11.61 -5.34 4.62
CA ASP A 71 -10.92 -6.63 4.61
C ASP A 71 -9.68 -6.63 5.51
N GLU A 72 -8.91 -5.55 5.52
CA GLU A 72 -7.76 -5.38 6.42
C GLU A 72 -8.20 -5.49 7.88
N HIS A 73 -9.24 -4.76 8.29
CA HIS A 73 -9.78 -4.84 9.65
C HIS A 73 -10.25 -6.25 10.01
N ARG A 74 -10.96 -6.92 9.08
CA ARG A 74 -11.42 -8.30 9.27
C ARG A 74 -10.25 -9.27 9.44
N LEU A 75 -9.23 -9.17 8.58
CA LEU A 75 -8.05 -10.03 8.62
C LEU A 75 -7.20 -9.79 9.88
N ILE A 76 -7.10 -8.54 10.35
CA ILE A 76 -6.43 -8.23 11.63
C ILE A 76 -7.16 -8.91 12.79
N ALA A 77 -8.49 -8.83 12.84
CA ALA A 77 -9.29 -9.47 13.88
C ALA A 77 -9.16 -11.00 13.83
N GLU A 78 -9.20 -11.59 12.64
CA GLU A 78 -9.03 -13.04 12.44
C GLU A 78 -7.63 -13.49 12.87
N LYS A 79 -6.58 -12.75 12.49
CA LYS A 79 -5.20 -13.00 12.91
C LYS A 79 -5.09 -13.03 14.43
N GLU A 80 -5.69 -12.05 15.12
CA GLU A 80 -5.67 -11.97 16.58
C GLU A 80 -6.43 -13.14 17.23
N GLN A 81 -7.59 -13.51 16.70
CA GLN A 81 -8.34 -14.68 17.17
C GLN A 81 -7.53 -15.98 17.02
N LEU A 82 -6.86 -16.16 15.88
CA LEU A 82 -6.00 -17.31 15.63
C LEU A 82 -4.79 -17.34 16.57
N ARG A 83 -4.18 -16.18 16.86
CA ARG A 83 -3.08 -16.08 17.85
C ARG A 83 -3.52 -16.54 19.23
N ARG A 84 -4.67 -16.05 19.72
CA ARG A 84 -5.23 -16.47 21.03
C ARG A 84 -5.52 -17.97 21.06
N ARG A 85 -6.13 -18.52 20.00
CA ARG A 85 -6.40 -19.96 19.92
C ARG A 85 -5.12 -20.78 19.93
N ARG A 86 -4.09 -20.34 19.20
CA ARG A 86 -2.78 -20.98 19.20
C ARG A 86 -2.15 -20.99 20.60
N GLU A 87 -2.17 -19.86 21.29
CA GLU A 87 -1.63 -19.74 22.66
C GLU A 87 -2.39 -20.62 23.66
N GLN A 88 -3.72 -20.66 23.57
CA GLN A 88 -4.54 -21.55 24.39
C GLN A 88 -4.20 -23.04 24.17
N LEU A 89 -3.99 -23.45 22.91
CA LEU A 89 -3.63 -24.82 22.59
C LEU A 89 -2.22 -25.16 23.09
N LYS A 90 -1.26 -24.24 22.96
CA LYS A 90 0.08 -24.40 23.53
C LYS A 90 0.03 -24.58 25.05
N HIS A 91 -0.71 -23.72 25.75
CA HIS A 91 -0.87 -23.82 27.21
C HIS A 91 -1.51 -25.14 27.65
N LYS A 92 -2.52 -25.62 26.92
CA LYS A 92 -3.12 -26.93 27.19
C LYS A 92 -2.08 -28.04 27.01
N LEU A 93 -1.32 -27.99 25.93
CA LEU A 93 -0.30 -29.00 25.63
C LEU A 93 0.80 -29.02 26.71
N GLU A 94 1.30 -27.86 27.12
CA GLU A 94 2.27 -27.72 28.23
C GLU A 94 1.73 -28.29 29.54
N LYS A 95 0.46 -28.04 29.87
CA LYS A 95 -0.19 -28.61 31.05
C LYS A 95 -0.24 -30.13 31.01
N GLU A 96 -0.70 -30.71 29.90
CA GLU A 96 -0.78 -32.17 29.74
C GLU A 96 0.61 -32.83 29.86
N PHE A 97 1.66 -32.22 29.29
CA PHE A 97 3.03 -32.72 29.42
C PHE A 97 3.64 -32.50 30.83
N SER A 98 3.20 -31.47 31.55
CA SER A 98 3.62 -31.23 32.94
C SER A 98 3.03 -32.25 33.93
N PHE A 99 1.87 -32.84 33.61
CA PHE A 99 1.22 -33.85 34.46
C PHE A 99 1.75 -35.28 34.22
N SER A 100 2.37 -35.55 33.07
CA SER A 100 2.90 -36.87 32.71
C SER A 100 4.32 -37.19 33.21
N LEU A 101 4.97 -36.33 33.99
CA LEU A 101 6.29 -36.60 34.57
C LEU A 101 6.16 -37.01 36.04
N PRO A 102 6.28 -38.30 36.40
CA PRO A 102 6.60 -38.67 37.77
C PRO A 102 8.04 -38.22 38.04
N THR A 103 8.21 -37.17 38.85
CA THR A 103 9.49 -36.85 39.49
C THR A 103 9.83 -37.92 40.51
N SER A 104 10.41 -39.02 40.03
CA SER A 104 11.24 -39.91 40.85
C SER A 104 12.44 -40.32 40.00
N ILE A 105 13.50 -39.51 40.07
CA ILE A 105 14.83 -39.92 39.64
C ILE A 105 15.62 -40.11 40.92
N ASN A 106 15.67 -41.34 41.40
CA ASN A 106 16.68 -41.75 42.35
C ASN A 106 18.05 -41.64 41.70
N SER A 107 18.98 -41.09 42.49
CA SER A 107 20.44 -41.11 42.32
C SER A 107 20.97 -42.30 41.52
N SER A 108 21.53 -42.05 40.35
CA SER A 108 22.92 -42.35 39.97
C SER A 108 23.11 -42.34 38.45
N GLY A 109 24.03 -41.49 37.99
CA GLY A 109 24.72 -41.61 36.71
C GLY A 109 23.90 -41.50 35.43
N CYS A 110 23.84 -40.30 34.85
CA CYS A 110 23.87 -40.08 33.40
C CYS A 110 24.31 -38.64 33.12
N THR A 111 25.49 -38.49 32.51
CA THR A 111 25.91 -37.27 31.82
C THR A 111 25.16 -37.15 30.48
N ASN A 112 24.96 -35.91 30.03
CA ASN A 112 24.46 -35.50 28.70
C ASN A 112 22.93 -35.32 28.56
N VAL A 113 22.48 -34.07 28.66
CA VAL A 113 22.12 -33.16 27.55
C VAL A 113 21.09 -32.16 28.09
N CYS A 114 21.57 -31.03 28.62
CA CYS A 114 20.74 -29.83 28.75
C CYS A 114 20.84 -29.07 27.42
N LEU A 115 20.08 -29.51 26.42
CA LEU A 115 19.84 -28.72 25.20
C LEU A 115 18.33 -28.65 24.98
N GLY A 116 17.72 -27.79 25.78
CA GLY A 116 16.41 -27.22 25.54
C GLY A 116 16.52 -25.72 25.65
N HIS A 117 17.37 -25.10 24.81
CA HIS A 117 17.26 -23.68 24.55
C HIS A 117 15.85 -23.45 23.99
N SER A 118 14.93 -22.97 24.83
CA SER A 118 13.73 -22.28 24.38
C SER A 118 14.20 -20.99 23.72
N HIS A 119 14.61 -21.10 22.46
CA HIS A 119 14.61 -19.99 21.54
C HIS A 119 13.13 -19.61 21.38
N ILE A 120 12.65 -18.75 22.28
CA ILE A 120 11.43 -17.99 22.09
C ILE A 120 11.72 -17.15 20.85
N SER A 121 11.33 -17.70 19.69
CA SER A 121 11.50 -16.99 18.44
C SER A 121 10.85 -15.63 18.60
N ALA A 122 11.66 -14.59 18.46
CA ALA A 122 11.26 -13.21 18.33
C ALA A 122 10.51 -12.96 16.99
N GLU A 123 9.78 -13.96 16.50
CA GLU A 123 8.84 -13.89 15.40
C GLU A 123 7.55 -13.20 15.85
N SER A 124 7.61 -11.89 16.04
CA SER A 124 6.40 -11.04 15.89
C SER A 124 6.64 -9.54 15.82
N LYS A 125 7.87 -9.03 15.96
CA LYS A 125 8.13 -7.59 15.75
C LYS A 125 8.67 -7.27 14.36
N ALA A 126 9.18 -8.26 13.62
CA ALA A 126 9.79 -8.02 12.29
C ALA A 126 8.79 -8.04 11.12
N GLU A 127 7.65 -8.72 11.22
CA GLU A 127 6.71 -8.84 10.08
C GLU A 127 5.72 -7.66 9.92
N VAL A 128 5.58 -6.79 10.92
CA VAL A 128 4.68 -5.63 10.79
C VAL A 128 5.35 -4.48 10.04
N LEU A 129 6.69 -4.48 9.93
CA LEU A 129 7.44 -3.38 9.28
C LEU A 129 7.74 -3.62 7.80
N TYR A 130 7.47 -4.81 7.25
CA TYR A 130 7.65 -5.10 5.82
C TYR A 130 6.34 -5.14 5.02
N PHE A 131 5.21 -4.80 5.65
CA PHE A 131 3.92 -4.71 4.98
C PHE A 131 3.12 -3.48 5.45
N TYR A 132 3.75 -2.30 5.41
CA TYR A 132 3.01 -1.02 5.50
C TYR A 132 3.18 -0.21 4.19
N PRO A 133 2.49 -0.59 3.10
CA PRO A 133 2.36 0.26 1.91
C PRO A 133 1.54 1.53 2.20
N SER A 134 0.77 1.56 3.30
CA SER A 134 -0.15 2.65 3.61
C SER A 134 0.55 3.97 3.96
N VAL A 135 1.79 3.96 4.46
CA VAL A 135 2.55 5.21 4.66
C VAL A 135 3.08 5.78 3.33
N TRP A 136 3.47 4.92 2.39
CA TRP A 136 3.89 5.33 1.04
C TRP A 136 2.72 5.71 0.14
N ALA A 137 1.56 5.07 0.29
CA ALA A 137 0.33 5.41 -0.42
C ALA A 137 -0.26 6.74 0.07
N LEU A 138 -0.27 6.99 1.39
CA LEU A 138 -0.67 8.29 1.94
C LEU A 138 0.30 9.41 1.53
N HIS A 139 1.60 9.15 1.46
CA HIS A 139 2.56 10.14 0.97
C HIS A 139 2.41 10.39 -0.55
N SER A 140 2.10 9.37 -1.33
CA SER A 140 1.84 9.50 -2.77
C SER A 140 0.51 10.23 -3.04
N LEU A 141 -0.54 9.96 -2.27
CA LEU A 141 -1.80 10.72 -2.30
C LEU A 141 -1.61 12.17 -1.82
N GLN A 142 -0.73 12.42 -0.84
CA GLN A 142 -0.40 13.79 -0.41
C GLN A 142 0.39 14.56 -1.48
N ILE A 143 1.29 13.89 -2.22
CA ILE A 143 2.01 14.48 -3.37
C ILE A 143 1.02 14.82 -4.49
N VAL A 144 0.08 13.92 -4.81
CA VAL A 144 -0.96 14.17 -5.82
C VAL A 144 -1.94 15.26 -5.39
N TYR A 145 -2.32 15.31 -4.11
CA TYR A 145 -3.19 16.35 -3.55
C TYR A 145 -2.52 17.74 -3.57
N ASN A 146 -1.25 17.85 -3.16
CA ASN A 146 -0.50 19.10 -3.22
C ASN A 146 -0.22 19.57 -4.65
N CYS A 147 -0.09 18.65 -5.62
CA CYS A 147 0.10 18.99 -7.03
C CYS A 147 -1.20 19.45 -7.72
N ILE A 148 -2.37 19.09 -7.18
CA ILE A 148 -3.70 19.48 -7.71
C ILE A 148 -4.29 20.69 -6.98
N PHE A 149 -4.05 20.86 -5.68
CA PHE A 149 -4.70 21.88 -4.83
C PHE A 149 -3.72 22.87 -4.15
N GLY A 150 -2.40 22.74 -4.33
CA GLY A 150 -1.41 23.66 -3.78
C GLY A 150 -1.05 24.77 -4.77
N ALA A 151 -1.55 25.98 -4.51
CA ALA A 151 -1.06 27.27 -4.99
C ALA A 151 -0.83 28.18 -3.78
#